data_AF-A0A7Z0KYQ0-F1
#
_entry.id   AF-A0A7Z0KYQ0-F1
#
_cell.length_a   1.000
_cell.length_b   1.000
_cell.length_c   1.000
_cell.angle_alpha   90.00
_cell.angle_beta   90.00
_cell.angle_gamma   90.00
#
_symmetry.space_group_name_H-M   'P 1'
#
loop_
_entity.id
_entity.type
_entity.pdbx_description
1 polymer ?
#
loop_
_entity_poly.entity_id
_entity_poly.type
_entity_poly.pdbx_seq_one_letter_code
_entity_poly.pdbx_strand_id
1 'polypeptide(L)'
;MARRFGGKYSPGSKRVPDLPLRVHPAGARVNLLFVVPFIFAIRAFLQDPAGLVLNLGVFALLMLAAWLTREGVLAQHAYDAREAARRPAFPRKIAGSVLTGVALGLASLGAGPGAAVLLGALGAVLHLGAFGPDPLRDKGMDGVDGFQTDRALRATAEAEKHLKDMAEAIRRSGDRALVDRVASFSANARALFRAVEDDPRRLSAARRYLGVYLTGARDATAKFADLYARTRDDTARREYAALLDDMEGRFALRRETLLGDDRQALDIEMEVLRERLAREGLRTDAAARQTT
;
A
#
# COMPACT_ATOMS: atom_id res chain seq x y z
N MET A 1 -27.77 -29.82 24.06
CA MET A 1 -28.05 -28.53 23.39
C MET A 1 -27.56 -28.59 21.95
N ALA A 2 -28.46 -28.61 20.98
CA ALA A 2 -28.13 -28.78 19.56
C ALA A 2 -27.72 -27.45 18.91
N ARG A 3 -26.50 -27.38 18.34
CA ARG A 3 -26.09 -26.25 17.50
C ARG A 3 -26.76 -26.38 16.12
N ARG A 4 -27.57 -25.40 15.74
CA ARG A 4 -28.15 -25.30 14.38
C ARG A 4 -27.07 -24.80 13.43
N PHE A 5 -26.75 -25.59 12.41
CA PHE A 5 -25.89 -25.18 11.29
C PHE A 5 -26.75 -24.40 10.29
N GLY A 6 -26.46 -23.10 10.12
CA GLY A 6 -27.00 -22.28 9.04
C GLY A 6 -26.04 -22.28 7.86
N GLY A 7 -26.39 -23.00 6.79
CA GLY A 7 -25.66 -22.94 5.52
C GLY A 7 -26.04 -21.72 4.69
N LYS A 8 -25.26 -21.44 3.63
CA LYS A 8 -25.41 -20.33 2.66
C LYS A 8 -26.76 -20.23 1.93
N TYR A 9 -27.66 -21.19 2.14
CA TYR A 9 -29.01 -21.24 1.57
C TYR A 9 -30.11 -21.28 2.65
N SER A 10 -29.78 -20.97 3.91
CA SER A 10 -30.77 -20.94 4.98
C SER A 10 -31.63 -19.67 4.89
N PRO A 11 -32.95 -19.74 5.14
CA PRO A 11 -33.81 -18.57 5.14
C PRO A 11 -33.33 -17.61 6.24
N GLY A 12 -32.78 -16.46 5.85
CA GLY A 12 -32.16 -15.48 6.77
C GLY A 12 -30.65 -15.28 6.62
N SER A 13 -29.95 -15.97 5.72
CA SER A 13 -28.54 -15.66 5.43
C SER A 13 -28.44 -14.29 4.74
N LYS A 14 -27.79 -13.32 5.39
CA LYS A 14 -27.40 -12.06 4.74
C LYS A 14 -26.58 -12.41 3.49
N ARG A 15 -27.04 -11.96 2.33
CA ARG A 15 -26.34 -12.11 1.05
C ARG A 15 -24.98 -11.43 1.21
N VAL A 16 -23.92 -12.21 1.38
CA VAL A 16 -22.55 -11.70 1.33
C VAL A 16 -22.40 -11.12 -0.08
N PRO A 17 -22.04 -9.84 -0.24
CA PRO A 17 -21.80 -9.29 -1.57
C PRO A 17 -20.76 -10.16 -2.27
N ASP A 18 -21.02 -10.55 -3.53
CA ASP A 18 -20.01 -11.21 -4.34
C ASP A 18 -18.79 -10.29 -4.36
N LEU A 19 -17.73 -10.71 -3.66
CA LEU A 19 -16.44 -10.04 -3.75
C LEU A 19 -16.04 -10.10 -5.22
N PRO A 20 -15.78 -8.96 -5.88
CA PRO A 20 -15.38 -8.98 -7.28
C PRO A 20 -14.18 -9.91 -7.41
N LEU A 21 -14.29 -10.88 -8.32
CA LEU A 21 -13.19 -11.79 -8.66
C LEU A 21 -11.97 -10.92 -8.95
N ARG A 22 -11.00 -10.95 -8.03
CA ARG A 22 -9.71 -10.28 -8.21
C ARG A 22 -8.99 -11.01 -9.33
N VAL A 23 -9.18 -10.54 -10.56
CA VAL A 23 -8.50 -11.08 -11.73
C VAL A 23 -7.01 -10.85 -11.51
N HIS A 24 -6.25 -11.93 -11.38
CA HIS A 24 -4.81 -11.79 -11.16
C HIS A 24 -4.21 -11.10 -12.39
N PRO A 25 -3.47 -9.99 -12.23
CA PRO A 25 -2.98 -9.18 -13.36
C PRO A 25 -2.08 -9.96 -14.32
N ALA A 26 -1.32 -10.94 -13.81
CA ALA A 26 -0.70 -11.95 -14.65
C ALA A 26 -1.75 -13.00 -15.05
N GLY A 27 -2.49 -12.70 -16.13
CA GLY A 27 -3.51 -13.60 -16.69
C GLY A 27 -2.91 -14.71 -17.57
N ALA A 28 -3.78 -15.54 -18.16
CA ALA A 28 -3.41 -16.71 -18.98
C ALA A 28 -2.38 -16.40 -20.09
N ARG A 29 -2.40 -15.18 -20.64
CA ARG A 29 -1.47 -14.72 -21.68
C ARG A 29 0.00 -14.71 -21.23
N VAL A 30 0.26 -14.30 -19.99
CA VAL A 30 1.63 -14.29 -19.42
C VAL A 30 2.10 -15.72 -19.15
N ASN A 31 1.21 -16.59 -18.68
CA ASN A 31 1.56 -17.99 -18.41
C ASN A 31 1.95 -18.75 -19.68
N LEU A 32 1.34 -18.44 -20.83
CA LEU A 32 1.72 -19.04 -22.12
C LEU A 32 3.19 -18.78 -22.49
N LEU A 33 3.74 -17.61 -22.13
CA LEU A 33 5.16 -17.30 -22.38
C LEU A 33 6.13 -18.22 -21.66
N PHE A 34 5.72 -18.87 -20.57
CA PHE A 34 6.56 -19.84 -19.85
C PHE A 34 6.47 -21.25 -20.41
N VAL A 35 5.42 -21.56 -21.19
CA VAL A 35 5.21 -22.91 -21.73
C VAL A 35 5.89 -23.07 -23.09
N VAL A 36 5.70 -22.10 -23.99
CA VAL A 36 6.24 -22.13 -25.36
C VAL A 36 7.76 -22.39 -25.43
N PRO A 37 8.60 -21.81 -24.56
CA PRO A 37 10.06 -22.01 -24.63
C PRO A 37 10.48 -23.47 -24.48
N PHE A 38 9.72 -24.30 -23.76
CA PHE A 38 10.09 -25.70 -23.52
C PHE A 38 10.21 -26.53 -24.80
N ILE A 39 9.58 -26.11 -25.91
CA ILE A 39 9.78 -26.75 -27.21
C ILE A 39 11.26 -26.70 -27.62
N PHE A 40 11.94 -25.57 -27.38
CA PHE A 40 13.37 -25.42 -27.65
C PHE A 40 14.23 -26.25 -26.68
N ALA A 41 13.85 -26.32 -25.40
CA ALA A 41 14.57 -27.14 -24.43
C ALA A 41 14.51 -28.64 -24.79
N ILE A 42 13.34 -29.15 -25.16
CA ILE A 42 13.18 -30.55 -25.59
C ILE A 42 13.94 -30.80 -26.90
N ARG A 43 13.82 -29.88 -27.88
CA ARG A 43 14.51 -29.99 -29.16
C ARG A 43 16.02 -29.97 -28.99
N ALA A 44 16.57 -29.23 -28.04
CA ALA A 44 18.02 -29.11 -27.82
C ALA A 44 18.73 -30.47 -27.67
N PHE A 45 18.09 -31.42 -26.99
CA PHE A 45 18.66 -32.76 -26.77
C PHE A 45 18.61 -33.68 -28.00
N LEU A 46 17.92 -33.26 -29.06
CA LEU A 46 17.82 -33.98 -30.33
C LEU A 46 18.77 -33.40 -31.40
N GLN A 47 19.63 -32.45 -31.06
CA GLN A 47 20.54 -31.79 -31.99
C GLN A 47 21.99 -32.18 -31.73
N ASP A 48 22.87 -31.81 -32.66
CA ASP A 48 24.32 -31.84 -32.49
C ASP A 48 24.76 -30.85 -31.39
N PRO A 49 26.02 -30.90 -30.91
CA PRO A 49 26.47 -30.05 -29.80
C PRO A 49 26.27 -28.54 -30.03
N ALA A 50 26.47 -28.07 -31.26
CA ALA A 50 26.25 -26.66 -31.60
C ALA A 50 24.76 -26.30 -31.55
N GLY A 51 23.90 -27.14 -32.13
CA GLY A 51 22.46 -27.01 -32.06
C GLY A 51 21.92 -27.07 -30.62
N LEU A 52 22.50 -27.91 -29.77
CA LEU A 52 22.13 -28.02 -28.35
C LEU A 52 22.35 -26.70 -27.62
N VAL A 53 23.57 -26.12 -27.74
CA VAL A 53 23.91 -24.85 -27.08
C VAL A 53 23.02 -23.71 -27.58
N LEU A 54 22.76 -23.65 -28.89
CA LEU A 54 21.90 -22.62 -29.47
C LEU A 54 20.45 -22.73 -28.95
N ASN A 55 19.87 -23.93 -28.97
CA ASN A 55 18.48 -24.13 -28.53
C ASN A 55 18.31 -23.87 -27.02
N LEU A 56 19.30 -24.24 -26.18
CA LEU A 56 19.28 -23.88 -24.76
C LEU A 56 19.45 -22.38 -24.54
N GLY A 57 20.27 -21.70 -25.35
CA GLY A 57 20.39 -20.25 -25.33
C GLY A 57 19.07 -19.54 -25.67
N VAL A 58 18.40 -19.99 -26.74
CA VAL A 58 17.06 -19.49 -27.13
C VAL A 58 16.06 -19.72 -25.99
N PHE A 59 16.03 -20.93 -25.41
CA PHE A 59 15.17 -21.24 -24.28
C PHE A 59 15.41 -20.30 -23.09
N ALA A 60 16.68 -20.11 -22.70
CA ALA A 60 17.04 -19.24 -21.58
C ALA A 60 16.63 -17.78 -21.83
N LEU A 61 16.83 -17.26 -23.05
CA LEU A 61 16.42 -15.91 -23.42
C LEU A 61 14.89 -15.74 -23.39
N LEU A 62 14.13 -16.70 -23.92
CA LEU A 62 12.67 -16.64 -23.87
C LEU A 62 12.12 -16.76 -22.45
N MET A 63 12.74 -17.58 -21.59
CA MET A 63 12.37 -17.66 -20.18
C MET A 63 12.65 -16.35 -19.44
N LEU A 64 13.79 -15.70 -19.72
CA LEU A 64 14.11 -14.39 -19.17
C LEU A 64 13.12 -13.32 -19.66
N ALA A 65 12.77 -13.35 -20.95
CA ALA A 65 11.77 -12.46 -21.55
C ALA A 65 10.38 -12.65 -20.90
N ALA A 66 9.97 -13.90 -20.65
CA ALA A 66 8.72 -14.24 -19.96
C ALA A 66 8.71 -13.71 -18.52
N TRP A 67 9.81 -13.89 -17.79
CA TRP A 67 9.96 -13.40 -16.43
C TRP A 67 9.89 -11.87 -16.35
N LEU A 68 10.64 -11.16 -17.20
CA LEU A 68 10.59 -9.70 -17.28
C LEU A 68 9.19 -9.19 -17.66
N THR A 69 8.53 -9.84 -18.61
CA THR A 69 7.17 -9.46 -19.02
C THR A 69 6.18 -9.63 -17.87
N ARG A 70 6.26 -10.73 -17.12
CA ARG A 70 5.42 -10.95 -15.92
C ARG A 70 5.64 -9.86 -14.88
N GLU A 71 6.90 -9.58 -14.54
CA GLU A 71 7.26 -8.54 -13.58
C GLU A 71 6.89 -7.13 -14.06
N GLY A 72 6.91 -6.88 -15.37
CA GLY A 72 6.47 -5.64 -15.98
C GLY A 72 4.95 -5.45 -15.92
N VAL A 73 4.17 -6.51 -16.17
CA VAL A 73 2.70 -6.49 -16.02
C VAL A 73 2.31 -6.24 -14.56
N LEU A 74 2.99 -6.89 -13.61
CA LEU A 74 2.77 -6.66 -12.18
C LEU A 74 3.11 -5.23 -11.77
N ALA A 75 4.24 -4.70 -12.24
CA ALA A 75 4.66 -3.33 -11.97
C ALA A 75 3.68 -2.31 -12.56
N GLN A 76 3.20 -2.53 -13.78
CA GLN A 76 2.17 -1.68 -14.38
C GLN A 76 0.87 -1.72 -13.60
N HIS A 77 0.39 -2.90 -13.18
CA HIS A 77 -0.83 -2.98 -12.38
C HIS A 77 -0.69 -2.23 -11.05
N ALA A 78 0.49 -2.27 -10.42
CA ALA A 78 0.77 -1.49 -9.21
C ALA A 78 0.84 0.03 -9.47
N TYR A 79 1.29 0.44 -10.66
CA TYR A 79 1.30 1.83 -11.11
C TYR A 79 -0.12 2.33 -11.42
N ASP A 80 -0.92 1.54 -12.13
CA ASP A 80 -2.29 1.90 -12.55
C ASP A 80 -3.25 1.96 -11.35
N ALA A 81 -3.05 1.13 -10.33
CA ALA A 81 -3.84 1.11 -9.11
C ALA A 81 -3.68 2.38 -8.23
N ARG A 82 -2.72 3.26 -8.53
CA ARG A 82 -2.46 4.49 -7.78
C ARG A 82 -2.84 5.71 -8.61
N GLU A 83 -3.38 6.74 -7.95
CA GLU A 83 -3.63 8.03 -8.59
C GLU A 83 -2.32 8.79 -8.82
N ALA A 84 -1.38 8.70 -7.88
CA ALA A 84 -0.01 9.20 -8.00
C ALA A 84 1.03 8.07 -7.95
N ALA A 85 1.85 7.94 -9.00
CA ALA A 85 2.91 6.93 -9.08
C ALA A 85 4.07 7.37 -9.97
N ARG A 86 5.30 7.03 -9.54
CA ARG A 86 6.49 7.14 -10.38
C ARG A 86 6.54 6.03 -11.40
N ARG A 87 7.05 6.33 -12.60
CA ARG A 87 7.32 5.32 -13.63
C ARG A 87 8.25 4.22 -13.10
N PRO A 88 8.10 2.96 -13.56
CA PRO A 88 9.07 1.91 -13.26
C PRO A 88 10.49 2.33 -13.66
N ALA A 89 11.48 2.01 -12.82
CA ALA A 89 12.88 2.38 -13.06
C ALA A 89 13.49 1.70 -14.30
N PHE A 90 12.95 0.55 -14.69
CA PHE A 90 13.39 -0.21 -15.85
C PHE A 90 12.17 -0.70 -16.65
N PRO A 91 12.09 -0.45 -17.98
CA PRO A 91 10.96 -0.84 -18.81
C PRO A 91 11.01 -2.34 -19.15
N ARG A 92 10.51 -3.17 -18.23
CA ARG A 92 10.64 -4.63 -18.27
C ARG A 92 9.91 -5.28 -19.44
N LYS A 93 8.73 -4.80 -19.85
CA LYS A 93 8.00 -5.34 -21.01
C LYS A 93 8.67 -4.98 -22.33
N ILE A 94 9.24 -3.78 -22.44
CA ILE A 94 10.05 -3.40 -23.61
C ILE A 94 11.32 -4.27 -23.68
N ALA A 95 12.02 -4.46 -22.55
CA ALA A 95 13.17 -5.35 -22.50
C ALA A 95 12.80 -6.80 -22.85
N GLY A 96 11.68 -7.30 -22.32
CA GLY A 96 11.13 -8.62 -22.67
C GLY A 96 10.85 -8.74 -24.18
N SER A 97 10.25 -7.72 -24.79
CA SER A 97 10.03 -7.67 -26.24
C SER A 97 11.34 -7.76 -27.05
N VAL A 98 12.37 -7.02 -26.64
CA VAL A 98 13.68 -7.07 -27.31
C VAL A 98 14.29 -8.47 -27.17
N LEU A 99 14.26 -9.06 -25.97
CA LEU A 99 14.77 -10.41 -25.73
C LEU A 99 14.01 -11.48 -26.53
N THR A 100 12.69 -11.38 -26.63
CA THR A 100 11.88 -12.26 -27.49
C THR A 100 12.34 -12.16 -28.95
N GLY A 101 12.56 -10.95 -29.45
CA GLY A 101 13.08 -10.75 -30.80
C GLY A 101 14.47 -11.34 -31.02
N VAL A 102 15.39 -11.11 -30.09
CA VAL A 102 16.74 -11.70 -30.14
C VAL A 102 16.66 -13.23 -30.13
N ALA A 103 15.86 -13.82 -29.25
CA ALA A 103 15.72 -15.27 -29.15
C ALA A 103 15.15 -15.88 -30.43
N LEU A 104 14.13 -15.27 -31.03
CA LEU A 104 13.53 -15.74 -32.29
C LEU A 104 14.46 -15.53 -33.50
N GLY A 105 15.24 -14.46 -33.51
CA GLY A 105 16.29 -14.26 -34.51
C GLY A 105 17.37 -15.34 -34.43
N LEU A 106 17.86 -15.64 -33.21
CA LEU A 106 18.80 -16.75 -32.98
C LEU A 106 18.22 -18.10 -33.40
N ALA A 107 16.96 -18.36 -33.07
CA ALA A 107 16.26 -19.60 -33.42
C ALA A 107 16.12 -19.81 -34.95
N SER A 108 16.19 -18.74 -35.74
CA SER A 108 16.00 -18.77 -37.19
C SER A 108 17.27 -18.52 -38.01
N LEU A 109 18.44 -18.47 -37.36
CA LEU A 109 19.74 -18.33 -38.05
C LEU A 109 19.97 -19.43 -39.10
N GLY A 110 19.49 -20.65 -38.85
CA GLY A 110 19.60 -21.77 -39.80
C GLY A 110 18.84 -21.56 -41.11
N ALA A 111 17.86 -20.65 -41.14
CA ALA A 111 17.13 -20.26 -42.35
C ALA A 111 17.80 -19.07 -43.09
N GLY A 112 18.93 -18.59 -42.59
CA GLY A 112 19.72 -17.50 -43.16
C GLY A 112 19.55 -16.15 -42.42
N PRO A 113 20.48 -15.20 -42.61
CA PRO A 113 20.48 -13.93 -41.87
C PRO A 113 19.23 -13.08 -42.08
N GLY A 114 18.65 -13.10 -43.30
CA GLY A 114 17.41 -12.37 -43.60
C GLY A 114 16.22 -12.90 -42.80
N ALA A 115 16.08 -14.23 -42.68
CA ALA A 115 15.04 -14.84 -41.87
C ALA A 115 15.21 -14.51 -40.38
N ALA A 116 16.46 -14.51 -39.89
CA ALA A 116 16.78 -14.13 -38.51
C ALA A 116 16.36 -12.70 -38.16
N VAL A 117 16.67 -11.73 -39.03
CA VAL A 117 16.26 -10.34 -38.84
C VAL A 117 14.74 -10.21 -38.89
N LEU A 118 14.09 -10.82 -39.89
CA LEU A 118 12.64 -10.71 -40.08
C LEU A 118 11.86 -11.34 -38.92
N LEU A 119 12.19 -12.57 -38.53
CA LEU A 119 11.50 -13.26 -37.44
C LEU A 119 11.81 -12.64 -36.08
N GLY A 120 13.03 -12.15 -35.88
CA GLY A 120 13.38 -11.41 -34.66
C GLY A 120 12.61 -10.09 -34.54
N ALA A 121 12.56 -9.29 -35.62
CA ALA A 121 11.80 -8.04 -35.65
C ALA A 121 10.30 -8.28 -35.46
N LEU A 122 9.74 -9.27 -36.18
CA LEU A 122 8.34 -9.66 -36.06
C LEU A 122 8.01 -10.12 -34.64
N GLY A 123 8.87 -10.94 -34.04
CA GLY A 123 8.75 -11.41 -32.67
C GLY A 123 8.69 -10.27 -31.65
N ALA A 124 9.60 -9.30 -31.77
CA ALA A 124 9.61 -8.12 -30.91
C ALA A 124 8.32 -7.28 -31.09
N VAL A 125 7.93 -6.99 -32.33
CA VAL A 125 6.72 -6.18 -32.60
C VAL A 125 5.46 -6.86 -32.07
N LEU A 126 5.30 -8.17 -32.30
CA LEU A 126 4.16 -8.94 -31.81
C LEU A 126 4.14 -9.01 -30.27
N HIS A 127 5.30 -9.19 -29.64
CA HIS A 127 5.42 -9.19 -28.18
C HIS A 127 5.04 -7.83 -27.60
N LEU A 128 5.57 -6.74 -28.16
CA LEU A 128 5.22 -5.39 -27.75
C LEU A 128 3.74 -5.08 -27.97
N GLY A 129 3.15 -5.53 -29.08
CA GLY A 129 1.72 -5.38 -29.36
C GLY A 129 0.84 -6.18 -28.41
N ALA A 130 1.26 -7.38 -28.00
CA ALA A 130 0.50 -8.24 -27.11
C ALA A 130 0.46 -7.75 -25.65
N PHE A 131 1.55 -7.16 -25.16
CA PHE A 131 1.71 -6.75 -23.76
C PHE A 131 1.73 -5.23 -23.53
N GLY A 132 1.88 -4.45 -24.60
CA GLY A 132 2.06 -3.01 -24.57
C GLY A 132 3.39 -2.56 -23.95
N PRO A 133 3.82 -1.32 -24.21
CA PRO A 133 4.99 -0.74 -23.55
C PRO A 133 4.74 -0.53 -22.04
N ASP A 134 5.81 -0.48 -21.24
CA ASP A 134 5.74 -0.06 -19.83
C ASP A 134 5.34 1.43 -19.72
N PRO A 135 4.72 1.87 -18.62
CA PRO A 135 4.51 3.29 -18.35
C PRO A 135 5.84 4.06 -18.33
N LEU A 136 6.00 5.05 -19.20
CA LEU A 136 7.26 5.81 -19.35
C LEU A 136 7.22 7.19 -18.69
N ARG A 137 6.10 7.59 -18.10
CA ARG A 137 5.91 8.90 -17.45
C ARG A 137 5.41 8.73 -16.04
N ASP A 138 5.69 9.71 -15.20
CA ASP A 138 5.09 9.79 -13.87
C ASP A 138 3.62 10.21 -14.01
N LYS A 139 2.74 9.70 -13.14
CA LYS A 139 1.30 9.98 -13.16
C LYS A 139 0.91 10.66 -11.85
N GLY A 140 0.01 11.65 -11.93
CA GLY A 140 -0.54 12.33 -10.75
C GLY A 140 0.49 13.13 -9.96
N MET A 141 1.60 13.52 -10.60
CA MET A 141 2.71 14.25 -9.98
C MET A 141 2.86 15.69 -10.53
N ASP A 142 1.91 16.15 -11.36
CA ASP A 142 1.93 17.52 -11.88
C ASP A 142 1.48 18.51 -10.79
N GLY A 143 2.39 19.41 -10.40
CA GLY A 143 2.11 20.50 -9.44
C GLY A 143 2.35 20.20 -7.95
N VAL A 144 2.73 18.97 -7.59
CA VAL A 144 3.19 18.61 -6.23
C VAL A 144 4.67 18.31 -6.29
N ASP A 145 5.48 19.17 -5.67
CA ASP A 145 6.93 18.97 -5.53
C ASP A 145 7.20 17.55 -5.00
N GLY A 146 7.93 16.72 -5.75
CA GLY A 146 8.15 15.30 -5.43
C GLY A 146 8.78 15.07 -4.05
N PHE A 147 9.38 16.11 -3.48
CA PHE A 147 9.85 16.19 -2.10
C PHE A 147 8.70 16.17 -1.06
N GLN A 148 7.55 16.79 -1.35
CA GLN A 148 6.37 16.74 -0.48
C GLN A 148 5.77 15.34 -0.44
N THR A 149 5.63 14.69 -1.59
CA THR A 149 5.15 13.30 -1.68
C THR A 149 6.08 12.34 -0.95
N ASP A 150 7.39 12.43 -1.14
CA ASP A 150 8.37 11.59 -0.43
C ASP A 150 8.31 11.80 1.09
N ARG A 151 8.16 13.06 1.55
CA ARG A 151 7.95 13.34 2.98
C ARG A 151 6.65 12.77 3.52
N ALA A 152 5.55 12.85 2.77
CA ALA A 152 4.27 12.30 3.18
C ALA A 152 4.36 10.78 3.35
N LEU A 153 4.92 10.08 2.36
CA LEU A 153 5.12 8.62 2.39
C LEU A 153 6.03 8.18 3.54
N ARG A 154 7.12 8.90 3.80
CA ARG A 154 8.01 8.59 4.93
C ARG A 154 7.30 8.80 6.27
N ALA A 155 6.57 9.91 6.42
CA ALA A 155 5.85 10.20 7.65
C ALA A 155 4.73 9.19 7.94
N THR A 156 3.98 8.74 6.92
CA THR A 156 2.93 7.73 7.11
C THR A 156 3.52 6.35 7.38
N ALA A 157 4.65 6.00 6.76
CA ALA A 157 5.36 4.76 7.05
C ALA A 157 5.90 4.71 8.51
N GLU A 158 6.45 5.82 9.00
CA GLU A 158 6.91 5.94 10.39
C GLU A 158 5.74 5.86 11.38
N ALA A 159 4.63 6.54 11.07
CA ALA A 159 3.40 6.48 11.85
C ALA A 159 2.81 5.05 11.93
N GLU A 160 2.83 4.29 10.83
CA GLU A 160 2.39 2.89 10.80
C GLU A 160 3.29 2.00 11.66
N LYS A 161 4.60 2.29 11.73
CA LYS A 161 5.51 1.60 12.67
C LYS A 161 5.09 1.84 14.12
N HIS A 162 4.74 3.07 14.49
CA HIS A 162 4.26 3.35 15.84
C HIS A 162 2.97 2.60 16.19
N LEU A 163 2.01 2.48 15.25
CA LEU A 163 0.80 1.68 15.47
C LEU A 163 1.12 0.18 15.67
N LYS A 164 2.08 -0.36 14.92
CA LYS A 164 2.53 -1.75 15.09
C LYS A 164 3.18 -1.96 16.47
N ASP A 165 4.07 -1.05 16.86
CA ASP A 165 4.74 -1.09 18.16
C ASP A 165 3.72 -0.98 19.32
N MET A 166 2.69 -0.14 19.17
CA MET A 166 1.57 -0.07 20.13
C MET A 166 0.82 -1.39 20.22
N ALA A 167 0.43 -1.96 19.09
CA ALA A 167 -0.31 -3.22 19.02
C ALA A 167 0.51 -4.39 19.61
N GLU A 168 1.83 -4.36 19.50
CA GLU A 168 2.72 -5.33 20.14
C GLU A 168 2.86 -5.11 21.63
N ALA A 169 3.12 -3.88 22.05
CA ALA A 169 3.26 -3.53 23.45
C ALA A 169 2.01 -3.89 24.26
N ILE A 170 0.82 -3.55 23.76
CA ILE A 170 -0.43 -3.76 24.50
C ILE A 170 -0.75 -5.24 24.74
N ARG A 171 -0.32 -6.16 23.86
CA ARG A 171 -0.52 -7.61 24.06
C ARG A 171 0.13 -8.12 25.36
N ARG A 172 1.22 -7.49 25.81
CA ARG A 172 1.92 -7.86 27.05
C ARG A 172 1.10 -7.56 28.30
N SER A 173 0.11 -6.65 28.22
CA SER A 173 -0.81 -6.37 29.33
C SER A 173 -1.75 -7.55 29.64
N GLY A 174 -2.01 -8.42 28.66
CA GLY A 174 -2.98 -9.52 28.76
C GLY A 174 -4.45 -9.07 28.81
N ASP A 175 -4.76 -7.78 28.67
CA ASP A 175 -6.13 -7.26 28.62
C ASP A 175 -6.67 -7.27 27.19
N ARG A 176 -7.55 -8.23 26.90
CA ARG A 176 -8.18 -8.37 25.58
C ARG A 176 -8.99 -7.14 25.16
N ALA A 177 -9.69 -6.49 26.10
CA ALA A 177 -10.51 -5.33 25.77
C ALA A 177 -9.65 -4.14 25.35
N LEU A 178 -8.49 -3.94 25.98
CA LEU A 178 -7.55 -2.89 25.58
C LEU A 178 -6.83 -3.22 24.27
N VAL A 179 -6.52 -4.49 23.99
CA VAL A 179 -6.00 -4.93 22.69
C VAL A 179 -6.98 -4.56 21.57
N ASP A 180 -8.27 -4.86 21.74
CA ASP A 180 -9.31 -4.54 20.74
C ASP A 180 -9.48 -3.02 20.57
N ARG A 181 -9.31 -2.25 21.65
CA ARG A 181 -9.38 -0.78 21.61
C ARG A 181 -8.20 -0.14 20.89
N VAL A 182 -6.98 -0.62 21.11
CA VAL A 182 -5.80 -0.21 20.33
C VAL A 182 -5.94 -0.55 18.86
N ALA A 183 -6.54 -1.71 18.53
CA ALA A 183 -6.81 -2.08 17.15
C ALA A 183 -7.82 -1.13 16.48
N SER A 184 -8.86 -0.72 17.20
CA SER A 184 -9.87 0.24 16.75
C SER A 184 -9.25 1.62 16.51
N PHE A 185 -8.49 2.13 17.49
CA PHE A 185 -7.72 3.36 17.34
C PHE A 185 -6.79 3.31 16.11
N SER A 186 -6.07 2.20 15.91
CA SER A 186 -5.18 2.02 14.75
C SER A 186 -5.94 2.07 13.43
N ALA A 187 -7.15 1.51 13.37
CA ALA A 187 -7.99 1.57 12.17
C ALA A 187 -8.44 3.01 11.87
N ASN A 188 -8.80 3.79 12.89
CA ASN A 188 -9.14 5.20 12.76
C ASN A 188 -7.93 6.04 12.30
N ALA A 189 -6.77 5.86 12.94
CA ALA A 189 -5.54 6.54 12.56
C ALA A 189 -5.12 6.25 11.11
N ARG A 190 -5.27 5.02 10.63
CA ARG A 190 -4.99 4.67 9.22
C ARG A 190 -5.89 5.41 8.22
N ALA A 191 -7.08 5.85 8.61
CA ALA A 191 -7.91 6.69 7.75
C ALA A 191 -7.29 8.09 7.56
N LEU A 192 -6.68 8.64 8.61
CA LEU A 192 -5.91 9.89 8.53
C LEU A 192 -4.67 9.72 7.65
N PHE A 193 -3.99 8.56 7.72
CA PHE A 193 -2.79 8.30 6.90
C PHE A 193 -3.13 8.31 5.42
N ARG A 194 -4.21 7.61 5.03
CA ARG A 194 -4.71 7.61 3.65
C ARG A 194 -5.00 9.02 3.14
N ALA A 195 -5.67 9.85 3.94
CA ALA A 195 -5.96 11.23 3.54
C ALA A 195 -4.70 12.08 3.26
N VAL A 196 -3.56 11.76 3.89
CA VAL A 196 -2.25 12.39 3.67
C VAL A 196 -1.51 11.77 2.49
N GLU A 197 -1.67 10.46 2.26
CA GLU A 197 -1.14 9.77 1.07
C GLU A 197 -1.85 10.22 -0.20
N ASP A 198 -3.16 10.45 -0.14
CA ASP A 198 -4.01 10.91 -1.23
C ASP A 198 -3.71 12.37 -1.60
N ASP A 199 -3.42 13.23 -0.61
CA ASP A 199 -3.00 14.62 -0.84
C ASP A 199 -1.80 15.00 0.06
N PRO A 200 -0.56 14.93 -0.48
CA PRO A 200 0.66 15.27 0.27
C PRO A 200 0.71 16.69 0.84
N ARG A 201 -0.09 17.63 0.31
CA ARG A 201 -0.16 19.02 0.80
C ARG A 201 -0.76 19.08 2.21
N ARG A 202 -1.59 18.10 2.57
CA ARG A 202 -2.21 17.94 3.89
C ARG A 202 -1.23 17.52 4.99
N LEU A 203 -0.01 17.10 4.62
CA LEU A 203 1.01 16.66 5.58
C LEU A 203 1.31 17.71 6.65
N SER A 204 1.35 19.00 6.27
CA SER A 204 1.65 20.09 7.21
C SER A 204 0.65 20.11 8.39
N ALA A 205 -0.64 19.96 8.10
CA ALA A 205 -1.72 19.92 9.08
C ALA A 205 -1.78 18.60 9.87
N ALA A 206 -1.31 17.49 9.29
CA ALA A 206 -1.31 16.17 9.93
C ALA A 206 -0.01 15.87 10.72
N ARG A 207 1.09 16.59 10.48
CA ARG A 207 2.44 16.27 10.97
C ARG A 207 2.50 16.03 12.48
N ARG A 208 1.80 16.85 13.27
CA ARG A 208 1.79 16.72 14.74
C ARG A 208 1.14 15.40 15.20
N TYR A 209 0.14 14.92 14.46
CA TYR A 209 -0.58 13.69 14.75
C TYR A 209 0.25 12.48 14.35
N LEU A 210 0.85 12.50 13.16
CA LEU A 210 1.70 11.41 12.66
C LEU A 210 2.99 11.22 13.48
N GLY A 211 3.57 12.31 13.98
CA GLY A 211 4.78 12.27 14.80
C GLY A 211 4.49 12.29 16.30
N VAL A 212 4.40 13.48 16.87
CA VAL A 212 4.41 13.72 18.33
C VAL A 212 3.32 12.91 19.06
N TYR A 213 2.10 12.89 18.54
CA TYR A 213 1.00 12.18 19.21
C TYR A 213 1.12 10.66 19.13
N LEU A 214 1.48 10.09 17.98
CA LEU A 214 1.68 8.64 17.88
C LEU A 214 2.91 8.16 18.65
N THR A 215 4.00 8.93 18.65
CA THR A 215 5.17 8.61 19.49
C THR A 215 4.79 8.62 20.97
N GLY A 216 4.06 9.65 21.42
CA GLY A 216 3.57 9.72 22.79
C GLY A 216 2.62 8.56 23.15
N ALA A 217 1.70 8.21 22.25
CA ALA A 217 0.79 7.08 22.43
C ALA A 217 1.54 5.74 22.49
N ARG A 218 2.57 5.55 21.64
CA ARG A 218 3.46 4.38 21.67
C ARG A 218 4.16 4.24 23.01
N ASP A 219 4.80 5.31 23.47
CA ASP A 219 5.54 5.31 24.73
C ASP A 219 4.61 5.09 25.93
N ALA A 220 3.44 5.72 25.94
CA ALA A 220 2.43 5.51 26.97
C ALA A 220 1.92 4.07 26.98
N THR A 221 1.67 3.48 25.81
CA THR A 221 1.25 2.08 25.67
C THR A 221 2.31 1.11 26.19
N ALA A 222 3.58 1.35 25.89
CA ALA A 222 4.68 0.53 26.39
C ALA A 222 4.78 0.59 27.92
N LYS A 223 4.77 1.80 28.50
CA LYS A 223 4.82 2.01 29.95
C LYS A 223 3.61 1.39 30.66
N PHE A 224 2.41 1.59 30.12
CA PHE A 224 1.19 1.00 30.64
C PHE A 224 1.27 -0.54 30.64
N ALA A 225 1.65 -1.14 29.50
CA ALA A 225 1.72 -2.59 29.39
C ALA A 225 2.72 -3.20 30.38
N ASP A 226 3.88 -2.56 30.57
CA ASP A 226 4.89 -2.99 31.55
C ASP A 226 4.40 -2.89 33.00
N LEU A 227 3.73 -1.78 33.34
CA LEU A 227 3.17 -1.57 34.67
C LEU A 227 2.06 -2.60 34.95
N TYR A 228 1.07 -2.69 34.06
CA TYR A 228 -0.09 -3.53 34.24
C TYR A 228 0.24 -5.03 34.28
N ALA A 229 1.22 -5.48 33.48
CA ALA A 229 1.70 -6.86 33.53
C ALA A 229 2.25 -7.25 34.91
N ARG A 230 2.86 -6.30 35.65
CA ARG A 230 3.46 -6.54 36.97
C ARG A 230 2.48 -6.33 38.12
N THR A 231 1.67 -5.28 38.07
CA THR A 231 0.87 -4.82 39.22
C THR A 231 -0.61 -5.13 39.10
N ARG A 232 -1.12 -5.35 37.88
CA ARG A 232 -2.57 -5.41 37.59
C ARG A 232 -3.34 -4.19 38.12
N ASP A 233 -2.71 -3.02 38.08
CA ASP A 233 -3.28 -1.78 38.58
C ASP A 233 -4.47 -1.28 37.73
N ASP A 234 -5.67 -1.38 38.30
CA ASP A 234 -6.91 -0.95 37.66
C ASP A 234 -7.01 0.57 37.46
N THR A 235 -6.29 1.38 38.24
CA THR A 235 -6.24 2.83 38.04
C THR A 235 -5.47 3.15 36.77
N ALA A 236 -4.26 2.59 36.61
CA ALA A 236 -3.47 2.72 35.39
C ALA A 236 -4.24 2.24 34.15
N ARG A 237 -5.04 1.17 34.29
CA ARG A 237 -5.92 0.67 33.23
C ARG A 237 -6.98 1.69 32.81
N ARG A 238 -7.66 2.32 33.78
CA ARG A 238 -8.69 3.34 33.51
C ARG A 238 -8.08 4.59 32.87
N GLU A 239 -6.95 5.05 33.37
CA GLU A 239 -6.25 6.22 32.83
C GLU A 239 -5.78 5.98 31.38
N TYR A 240 -5.22 4.80 31.10
CA TYR A 240 -4.84 4.43 29.74
C TYR A 240 -6.04 4.32 28.79
N ALA A 241 -7.16 3.75 29.26
CA ALA A 241 -8.39 3.70 28.48
C ALA A 241 -8.91 5.11 28.14
N ALA A 242 -8.90 6.04 29.10
CA ALA A 242 -9.30 7.43 28.89
C ALA A 242 -8.36 8.16 27.91
N LEU A 243 -7.06 7.88 27.96
CA LEU A 243 -6.09 8.39 26.99
C LEU A 243 -6.42 7.93 25.56
N LEU A 244 -6.76 6.65 25.39
CA LEU A 244 -7.15 6.13 24.07
C LEU A 244 -8.41 6.82 23.54
N ASP A 245 -9.38 7.09 24.40
CA ASP A 245 -10.62 7.79 24.00
C ASP A 245 -10.35 9.23 23.54
N ASP A 246 -9.55 9.97 24.30
CA ASP A 246 -9.15 11.34 23.92
C ASP A 246 -8.32 11.35 22.63
N MET A 247 -7.41 10.38 22.45
CA MET A 247 -6.65 10.22 21.22
C MET A 247 -7.57 9.93 20.02
N GLU A 248 -8.48 8.97 20.16
CA GLU A 248 -9.39 8.59 19.07
C GLU A 248 -10.28 9.75 18.64
N GLY A 249 -10.84 10.50 19.60
CA GLY A 249 -11.61 11.71 19.32
C GLY A 249 -10.80 12.77 18.58
N ARG A 250 -9.57 13.04 19.01
CA ARG A 250 -8.69 14.03 18.35
C ARG A 250 -8.29 13.62 16.93
N PHE A 251 -8.05 12.34 16.68
CA PHE A 251 -7.73 11.84 15.34
C PHE A 251 -8.94 11.88 14.41
N ALA A 252 -10.13 11.54 14.91
CA ALA A 252 -11.38 11.63 14.15
C ALA A 252 -11.66 13.09 13.73
N LEU A 253 -11.58 14.04 14.68
CA LEU A 253 -11.78 15.46 14.42
C LEU A 253 -10.75 15.98 13.39
N ARG A 254 -9.46 15.65 13.56
CA ARG A 254 -8.42 16.08 12.62
C ARG A 254 -8.65 15.56 11.21
N ARG A 255 -9.10 14.31 11.08
CA ARG A 255 -9.45 13.71 9.78
C ARG A 255 -10.62 14.47 9.15
N GLU A 256 -11.65 14.80 9.91
CA GLU A 256 -12.80 15.58 9.40
C GLU A 256 -12.38 16.96 8.93
N THR A 257 -11.54 17.68 9.69
CA THR A 257 -11.01 18.98 9.25
C THR A 257 -10.16 18.88 7.97
N LEU A 258 -9.44 17.77 7.78
CA LEU A 258 -8.62 17.54 6.58
C LEU A 258 -9.43 17.13 5.34
N LEU A 259 -10.59 16.50 5.54
CA LEU A 259 -11.49 16.05 4.48
C LEU A 259 -12.61 17.05 4.17
N GLY A 260 -12.90 17.96 5.11
CA GLY A 260 -13.87 19.04 4.93
C GLY A 260 -13.40 20.06 3.89
N ASP A 261 -14.36 20.64 3.18
CA ASP A 261 -14.13 21.77 2.28
C ASP A 261 -13.58 22.96 3.09
N ASP A 262 -12.86 23.91 2.47
CA ASP A 262 -12.17 25.01 3.18
C ASP A 262 -13.10 25.79 4.14
N ARG A 263 -14.39 25.83 3.80
CA ARG A 263 -15.45 26.46 4.61
C ARG A 263 -15.80 25.67 5.88
N GLN A 264 -15.84 24.35 5.80
CA GLN A 264 -16.15 23.48 6.95
C GLN A 264 -14.97 23.42 7.94
N ALA A 265 -13.73 23.50 7.44
CA ALA A 265 -12.55 23.64 8.29
C ALA A 265 -12.58 24.97 9.08
N LEU A 266 -12.96 26.08 8.43
CA LEU A 266 -13.12 27.38 9.09
C LEU A 266 -14.19 27.35 10.19
N ASP A 267 -15.33 26.70 9.93
CA ASP A 267 -16.42 26.62 10.91
C ASP A 267 -16.00 25.85 12.18
N ILE A 268 -15.25 24.75 12.02
CA ILE A 268 -14.69 23.99 13.15
C ILE A 268 -13.66 24.82 13.93
N GLU A 269 -12.76 25.51 13.24
CA GLU A 269 -11.77 26.37 13.91
C GLU A 269 -12.43 27.51 14.69
N MET A 270 -13.50 28.10 14.15
CA MET A 270 -14.31 29.11 14.83
C MET A 270 -15.01 28.55 16.07
N GLU A 271 -15.49 27.31 16.03
CA GLU A 271 -16.12 26.65 17.17
C GLU A 271 -15.09 26.33 18.27
N VAL A 272 -13.91 25.82 17.91
CA VAL A 272 -12.81 25.57 18.84
C VAL A 272 -12.28 26.86 19.46
N LEU A 273 -12.17 27.95 18.69
CA LEU A 273 -11.79 29.27 19.20
C LEU A 273 -12.83 29.81 20.19
N ARG A 274 -14.13 29.68 19.89
CA ARG A 274 -15.19 30.05 20.83
C ARG A 274 -15.12 29.22 22.11
N GLU A 275 -14.86 27.93 22.02
CA GLU A 275 -14.75 27.06 23.18
C GLU A 275 -13.51 27.40 24.03
N ARG A 276 -12.38 27.72 23.40
CA ARG A 276 -11.19 28.21 24.10
C ARG A 276 -11.41 29.58 24.73
N LEU A 277 -12.03 30.52 24.02
CA LEU A 277 -12.39 31.83 24.54
C LEU A 277 -13.39 31.74 25.69
N ALA A 278 -14.33 30.79 25.64
CA ALA A 278 -15.22 30.52 26.78
C ALA A 278 -14.42 29.98 27.97
N ARG A 279 -13.47 29.05 27.74
CA ARG A 279 -12.64 28.47 28.81
C ARG A 279 -11.60 29.44 29.39
N GLU A 280 -11.06 30.34 28.57
CA GLU A 280 -10.07 31.36 28.97
C GLU A 280 -10.74 32.64 29.48
N GLY A 281 -11.86 33.07 28.89
CA GLY A 281 -12.68 34.18 29.38
C GLY A 281 -13.30 33.92 30.76
N LEU A 282 -13.59 32.65 31.09
CA LEU A 282 -13.96 32.24 32.45
C LEU A 282 -12.77 32.28 33.44
N ARG A 283 -11.52 32.32 32.97
CA ARG A 283 -10.33 32.52 33.83
C ARG A 283 -9.99 33.98 34.04
N THR A 284 -10.27 34.87 33.09
CA THR A 284 -9.99 36.31 33.23
C THR A 284 -10.95 37.01 34.21
N ASP A 285 -12.22 36.58 34.28
CA ASP A 285 -13.20 37.15 35.23
C ASP A 285 -13.06 36.66 36.67
N ALA A 286 -12.45 35.49 36.89
CA ALA A 286 -12.20 34.96 38.23
C ALA A 286 -10.98 35.61 38.92
N ALA A 287 -10.00 36.09 38.15
CA ALA A 287 -8.83 36.79 38.67
C ALA A 287 -9.11 38.27 39.01
N ALA A 288 -10.14 38.88 38.40
CA ALA A 288 -10.50 40.29 38.65
C ALA A 288 -11.39 40.52 39.88
N ARG A 289 -11.87 39.47 40.57
CA ARG A 289 -12.76 39.57 41.75
C ARG A 289 -12.11 39.21 43.09
N GLN A 290 -10.78 39.04 43.15
CA GLN A 290 -10.06 38.73 44.40
C GLN A 290 -9.15 39.86 44.91
N THR A 291 -9.22 41.05 44.32
CA THR A 291 -8.54 42.26 44.80
C THR A 291 -9.50 43.43 44.97
N THR A 292 -10.49 43.26 45.84
CA THR A 292 -11.14 44.37 46.54
C THR A 292 -11.61 43.92 47.91
#